data_AF-A0A7W0KX57-F1
#
_entry.id   AF-A0A7W0KX57-F1
#
_cell.length_a   1.000
_cell.length_b   1.000
_cell.length_c   1.000
_cell.angle_alpha   90.00
_cell.angle_beta   90.00
_cell.angle_gamma   90.00
#
_symmetry.space_group_name_H-M   'P 1'
#
loop_
_entity.id
_entity.type
_entity.pdbx_description
1 polymer ?
#
loop_
_entity_poly.entity_id
_entity_poly.type
_entity_poly.pdbx_seq_one_letter_code
_entity_poly.pdbx_strand_id
1 'polypeptide(L)'
;MGDAIVVGPIRRRTIDTVFIALGAVVAIVLAVAGGLLTWGSRFADDYVGDELTAQNIFFPDRVSLEGEGRDDLVGYAGEQVTNGDEAEAYASYIDGHLADIAEGATYADLGSVERTANAAVEEAVTAGASEDEVAELQAAADEVSGQRQSLFRGETLRGLLLSTFAWSTIGRIAGIASIAAFAAAAVMLALVVLGAVHRRSLRSPATQADGAPSLASPNGSSA
;
A
#
# COMPACT_ATOMS: atom_id res chain seq x y z
N MET A 1 -39.25 -47.60 -5.56
CA MET A 1 -39.63 -46.43 -4.74
C MET A 1 -38.49 -45.44 -4.82
N GLY A 2 -38.64 -44.43 -5.67
CA GLY A 2 -37.74 -43.28 -5.71
C GLY A 2 -38.62 -42.06 -5.87
N ASP A 3 -38.79 -41.30 -4.79
CA ASP A 3 -39.55 -40.05 -4.84
C ASP A 3 -38.78 -39.06 -5.72
N ALA A 4 -39.41 -38.69 -6.83
CA ALA A 4 -38.94 -37.58 -7.65
C ALA A 4 -39.19 -36.28 -6.86
N ILE A 5 -38.12 -35.60 -6.47
CA ILE A 5 -38.21 -34.25 -5.90
C ILE A 5 -38.75 -33.34 -7.00
N VAL A 6 -40.05 -33.04 -6.94
CA VAL A 6 -40.70 -32.06 -7.82
C VAL A 6 -40.26 -30.67 -7.37
N VAL A 7 -39.22 -30.13 -8.01
CA VAL A 7 -38.86 -28.72 -7.86
C VAL A 7 -39.89 -27.89 -8.63
N GLY A 8 -40.85 -27.28 -7.91
CA GLY A 8 -41.82 -26.36 -8.48
C GLY A 8 -41.15 -25.11 -9.11
N PRO A 9 -41.78 -24.44 -10.10
CA PRO A 9 -41.17 -23.33 -10.82
C PRO A 9 -40.86 -22.16 -9.86
N ILE A 10 -39.61 -21.72 -9.82
CA ILE A 10 -39.18 -20.62 -8.94
C ILE A 10 -39.93 -19.35 -9.33
N ARG A 11 -40.63 -18.74 -8.37
CA ARG A 11 -41.37 -17.48 -8.59
C ARG A 11 -40.36 -16.35 -8.77
N ARG A 12 -40.39 -15.66 -9.93
CA ARG A 12 -39.50 -14.53 -10.27
C ARG A 12 -39.30 -13.52 -9.12
N ARG A 13 -40.37 -13.24 -8.37
CA ARG A 13 -40.34 -12.36 -7.18
C ARG A 13 -39.39 -12.81 -6.05
N THR A 14 -39.23 -14.11 -5.86
CA THR A 14 -38.32 -14.67 -4.84
C THR A 14 -36.87 -14.48 -5.30
N ILE A 15 -36.59 -14.76 -6.58
CA ILE A 15 -35.28 -14.55 -7.20
C ILE A 15 -34.86 -13.08 -7.10
N ASP A 16 -35.72 -12.14 -7.49
CA ASP A 16 -35.43 -10.71 -7.43
C ASP A 16 -35.14 -10.23 -5.99
N THR A 17 -35.84 -10.80 -5.01
CA THR A 17 -35.64 -10.43 -3.59
C THR A 17 -34.29 -10.94 -3.07
N VAL A 18 -33.87 -12.13 -3.47
CA VAL A 18 -32.55 -12.67 -3.12
C VAL A 18 -31.45 -11.81 -3.73
N PHE A 19 -31.56 -11.44 -5.01
CA PHE A 19 -30.56 -10.59 -5.66
C PHE A 19 -30.46 -9.19 -5.06
N ILE A 20 -31.59 -8.56 -4.71
CA ILE A 20 -31.59 -7.26 -4.02
C ILE A 20 -30.94 -7.38 -2.64
N ALA A 21 -31.26 -8.42 -1.87
CA ALA A 21 -30.68 -8.63 -0.54
C ALA A 21 -29.17 -8.91 -0.63
N LEU A 22 -28.75 -9.76 -1.55
CA LEU A 22 -27.33 -10.06 -1.81
C LEU A 22 -26.59 -8.79 -2.24
N GLY A 23 -27.14 -8.03 -3.19
CA GLY A 23 -26.55 -6.78 -3.65
C GLY A 23 -26.42 -5.75 -2.53
N ALA A 24 -27.38 -5.67 -1.61
CA ALA A 24 -27.34 -4.79 -0.46
C ALA A 24 -26.21 -5.19 0.51
N VAL A 25 -26.04 -6.48 0.78
CA VAL A 25 -24.93 -6.99 1.61
C VAL A 25 -23.58 -6.65 0.96
N VAL A 26 -23.44 -6.89 -0.34
CA VAL A 26 -22.21 -6.57 -1.08
C VAL A 26 -21.89 -5.07 -1.02
N ALA A 27 -22.90 -4.21 -1.20
CA ALA A 27 -22.72 -2.75 -1.10
C ALA A 27 -22.21 -2.33 0.29
N ILE A 28 -22.77 -2.91 1.35
CA ILE A 28 -22.33 -2.64 2.74
C ILE A 28 -20.89 -3.10 2.96
N VAL A 29 -20.56 -4.33 2.52
CA VAL A 29 -19.20 -4.87 2.66
C VAL A 29 -18.18 -4.00 1.92
N LEU A 30 -18.50 -3.58 0.69
CA LEU A 30 -17.63 -2.69 -0.09
C LEU A 30 -17.48 -1.32 0.56
N ALA A 31 -18.54 -0.76 1.14
CA ALA A 31 -18.47 0.52 1.85
C ALA A 31 -17.59 0.42 3.11
N VAL A 32 -17.72 -0.67 3.89
CA VAL A 32 -16.87 -0.92 5.06
C VAL A 32 -15.42 -1.13 4.65
N ALA A 33 -15.17 -1.94 3.61
CA ALA A 33 -13.83 -2.14 3.07
C ALA A 33 -13.21 -0.81 2.59
N GLY A 34 -13.98 0.01 1.87
CA GLY A 34 -13.57 1.36 1.46
C GLY A 34 -13.15 2.21 2.64
N GLY A 35 -13.93 2.21 3.73
CA GLY A 35 -13.61 2.95 4.96
C GLY A 35 -12.35 2.45 5.66
N LEU A 36 -12.16 1.13 5.77
CA LEU A 36 -10.95 0.54 6.36
C LEU A 36 -9.70 0.85 5.52
N LEU A 37 -9.82 0.81 4.18
CA LEU A 37 -8.75 1.19 3.26
C LEU A 37 -8.41 2.68 3.37
N THR A 38 -9.41 3.57 3.52
CA THR A 38 -9.15 4.99 3.77
C THR A 38 -8.39 5.18 5.08
N TRP A 39 -8.80 4.48 6.14
CA TRP A 39 -8.14 4.56 7.43
C TRP A 39 -6.70 4.09 7.34
N GLY A 40 -6.44 2.95 6.69
CA GLY A 40 -5.09 2.43 6.48
C GLY A 40 -4.20 3.37 5.66
N SER A 41 -4.74 3.98 4.60
CA SER A 41 -4.03 4.99 3.79
C SER A 41 -3.60 6.18 4.64
N ARG A 42 -4.53 6.78 5.41
CA ARG A 42 -4.21 7.94 6.25
C ARG A 42 -3.24 7.60 7.36
N PHE A 43 -3.42 6.46 8.02
CA PHE A 43 -2.48 6.00 9.04
C PHE A 43 -1.05 5.89 8.48
N ALA A 44 -0.90 5.29 7.30
CA ALA A 44 0.41 5.15 6.67
C ALA A 44 1.02 6.52 6.33
N ASP A 45 0.24 7.43 5.72
CA ASP A 45 0.72 8.76 5.33
C ASP A 45 1.12 9.60 6.56
N ASP A 46 0.26 9.64 7.59
CA ASP A 46 0.51 10.39 8.83
C ASP A 46 1.72 9.82 9.60
N TYR A 47 1.77 8.49 9.79
CA TYR A 47 2.84 7.84 10.55
C TYR A 47 4.21 7.96 9.86
N VAL A 48 4.26 7.77 8.54
CA VAL A 48 5.50 7.97 7.76
C VAL A 48 5.96 9.42 7.86
N GLY A 49 5.04 10.38 7.73
CA GLY A 49 5.35 11.80 7.82
C GLY A 49 5.91 12.19 9.18
N ASP A 50 5.25 11.77 10.25
CA ASP A 50 5.67 12.06 11.63
C ASP A 50 7.04 11.46 11.94
N GLU A 51 7.26 10.18 11.60
CA GLU A 51 8.53 9.49 11.87
C GLU A 51 9.69 10.11 11.07
N LEU A 52 9.52 10.34 9.76
CA LEU A 52 10.58 10.93 8.93
C LEU A 52 10.91 12.37 9.37
N THR A 53 9.89 13.17 9.68
CA THR A 53 10.09 14.54 10.18
C THR A 53 10.88 14.54 11.49
N ALA A 54 10.62 13.59 12.39
CA ALA A 54 11.34 13.47 13.66
C ALA A 54 12.83 13.17 13.48
N GLN A 55 13.23 12.55 12.37
CA GLN A 55 14.63 12.21 12.09
C GLN A 55 15.50 13.43 11.73
N ASN A 56 14.90 14.58 11.40
CA ASN A 56 15.63 15.81 11.03
C ASN A 56 16.69 15.59 9.93
N ILE A 57 16.38 14.78 8.93
CA ILE A 57 17.25 14.51 7.78
C ILE A 57 16.93 15.50 6.68
N PHE A 58 17.96 16.13 6.12
CA PHE A 58 17.84 17.10 5.03
C PHE A 58 18.73 16.69 3.87
N PHE A 59 18.24 16.87 2.65
CA PHE A 59 19.09 16.80 1.47
C PHE A 59 20.15 17.91 1.50
N PRO A 60 21.36 17.66 0.96
CA PRO A 60 22.35 18.71 0.76
C PRO A 60 21.81 19.84 -0.13
N ASP A 61 22.51 20.98 -0.11
CA ASP A 61 22.21 22.06 -1.03
C ASP A 61 22.54 21.68 -2.48
N ARG A 62 22.01 22.44 -3.42
CA ARG A 62 22.16 22.21 -4.86
C ARG A 62 23.62 22.10 -5.30
N VAL A 63 24.49 22.99 -4.81
CA VAL A 63 25.89 23.05 -5.25
C VAL A 63 26.63 21.80 -4.79
N SER A 64 26.34 21.33 -3.57
CA SER A 64 26.88 20.08 -3.04
C SER A 64 26.41 18.87 -3.87
N LEU A 65 25.11 18.76 -4.15
CA LEU A 65 24.55 17.68 -4.98
C LEU A 65 25.14 17.65 -6.40
N GLU A 66 25.22 18.79 -7.07
CA GLU A 66 25.82 18.91 -8.41
C GLU A 66 27.32 18.56 -8.37
N GLY A 67 28.03 18.97 -7.32
CA GLY A 67 29.44 18.63 -7.11
C GLY A 67 29.70 17.14 -6.88
N GLU A 68 28.73 16.44 -6.30
CA GLU A 68 28.73 14.98 -6.10
C GLU A 68 28.16 14.21 -7.31
N GLY A 69 27.77 14.90 -8.39
CA GLY A 69 27.20 14.28 -9.58
C GLY A 69 25.77 13.73 -9.38
N ARG A 70 25.05 14.22 -8.37
CA ARG A 70 23.68 13.84 -8.01
C ARG A 70 22.64 14.82 -8.55
N ASP A 71 22.74 15.12 -9.84
CA ASP A 71 21.79 15.99 -10.57
C ASP A 71 20.34 15.47 -10.47
N ASP A 72 20.15 14.16 -10.29
CA ASP A 72 18.87 13.50 -10.10
C ASP A 72 18.15 13.92 -8.80
N LEU A 73 18.91 14.36 -7.78
CA LEU A 73 18.40 14.74 -6.47
C LEU A 73 18.21 16.25 -6.30
N VAL A 74 18.66 17.05 -7.27
CA VAL A 74 18.65 18.51 -7.20
C VAL A 74 17.25 19.10 -7.02
N GLY A 75 16.20 18.36 -7.40
CA GLY A 75 14.81 18.70 -7.12
C GLY A 75 14.47 18.77 -5.63
N TYR A 76 15.18 18.01 -4.80
CA TYR A 76 15.00 17.95 -3.34
C TYR A 76 16.00 18.80 -2.56
N ALA A 77 16.81 19.63 -3.24
CA ALA A 77 17.92 20.33 -2.61
C ALA A 77 17.49 21.19 -1.40
N GLY A 78 18.08 20.92 -0.23
CA GLY A 78 17.76 21.59 1.04
C GLY A 78 16.39 21.24 1.63
N GLU A 79 15.62 20.35 1.01
CA GLU A 79 14.36 19.86 1.55
C GLU A 79 14.60 18.86 2.68
N GLN A 80 13.67 18.82 3.63
CA GLN A 80 13.64 17.80 4.66
C GLN A 80 13.05 16.51 4.09
N VAL A 81 13.58 15.36 4.48
CA VAL A 81 12.97 14.07 4.20
C VAL A 81 11.76 13.90 5.12
N THR A 82 10.56 13.98 4.54
CA THR A 82 9.27 14.00 5.25
C THR A 82 8.24 13.04 4.65
N ASN A 83 8.48 12.49 3.46
CA ASN A 83 7.58 11.50 2.87
C ASN A 83 8.34 10.32 2.24
N GLY A 84 7.59 9.31 1.78
CA GLY A 84 8.16 8.09 1.23
C GLY A 84 9.03 8.31 -0.01
N ASP A 85 8.66 9.23 -0.90
CA ASP A 85 9.40 9.46 -2.14
C ASP A 85 10.74 10.17 -1.85
N GLU A 86 10.74 11.12 -0.91
CA GLU A 86 11.96 11.72 -0.38
C GLU A 86 12.83 10.69 0.36
N ALA A 87 12.22 9.75 1.10
CA ALA A 87 12.97 8.69 1.77
C ALA A 87 13.66 7.74 0.77
N GLU A 88 12.99 7.39 -0.33
CA GLU A 88 13.61 6.62 -1.42
C GLU A 88 14.75 7.40 -2.10
N ALA A 89 14.52 8.68 -2.39
CA ALA A 89 15.53 9.55 -2.97
C ALA A 89 16.76 9.69 -2.07
N TYR A 90 16.57 9.90 -0.76
CA TYR A 90 17.67 9.96 0.21
C TYR A 90 18.35 8.59 0.41
N ALA A 91 17.60 7.49 0.32
CA ALA A 91 18.19 6.15 0.32
C ALA A 91 19.14 5.96 -0.87
N SER A 92 18.78 6.48 -2.05
CA SER A 92 19.68 6.49 -3.22
C SER A 92 20.89 7.42 -3.02
N TYR A 93 20.74 8.51 -2.27
CA TYR A 93 21.85 9.41 -1.88
C TYR A 93 22.93 8.66 -1.11
N ILE A 94 22.50 7.89 -0.10
CA ILE A 94 23.38 7.04 0.71
C ILE A 94 24.03 5.95 -0.15
N ASP A 95 23.27 5.32 -1.04
CA ASP A 95 23.78 4.26 -1.93
C ASP A 95 24.98 4.72 -2.76
N GLY A 96 24.91 5.95 -3.30
CA GLY A 96 26.02 6.56 -4.02
C GLY A 96 27.29 6.69 -3.18
N HIS A 97 27.15 7.13 -1.92
CA HIS A 97 28.29 7.25 -0.99
C HIS A 97 28.86 5.89 -0.58
N LEU A 98 28.01 4.87 -0.43
CA LEU A 98 28.46 3.52 -0.10
C LEU A 98 29.26 2.91 -1.25
N ALA A 99 28.92 3.22 -2.50
CA ALA A 99 29.65 2.76 -3.68
C ALA A 99 31.10 3.26 -3.73
N ASP A 100 31.39 4.41 -3.10
CA ASP A 100 32.74 4.96 -3.00
C ASP A 100 33.57 4.37 -1.84
N ILE A 101 32.94 3.59 -0.96
CA ILE A 101 33.63 2.91 0.15
C ILE A 101 34.13 1.54 -0.31
N ALA A 102 35.39 1.23 0.00
CA ALA A 102 35.99 -0.09 -0.22
C ALA A 102 35.79 -0.63 -1.65
N GLU A 103 35.95 0.24 -2.66
CA GLU A 103 35.78 -0.09 -4.08
C GLU A 103 34.39 -0.68 -4.41
N GLY A 104 33.36 -0.26 -3.66
CA GLY A 104 31.97 -0.69 -3.85
C GLY A 104 31.64 -2.04 -3.20
N ALA A 105 32.51 -2.56 -2.32
CA ALA A 105 32.22 -3.76 -1.54
C ALA A 105 31.06 -3.55 -0.57
N THR A 106 30.26 -4.58 -0.32
CA THR A 106 29.20 -4.54 0.70
C THR A 106 29.73 -4.88 2.10
N TYR A 107 28.93 -4.63 3.13
CA TYR A 107 29.21 -5.09 4.49
C TYR A 107 29.50 -6.60 4.55
N ALA A 108 28.80 -7.40 3.74
CA ALA A 108 28.97 -8.84 3.70
C ALA A 108 30.31 -9.25 3.05
N ASP A 109 30.74 -8.52 2.03
CA ASP A 109 31.97 -8.81 1.27
C ASP A 109 33.23 -8.58 2.12
N LEU A 110 33.27 -7.47 2.86
CA LEU A 110 34.38 -7.17 3.79
C LEU A 110 34.49 -8.14 4.96
N GLY A 111 33.46 -8.97 5.15
CA GLY A 111 33.43 -10.19 5.95
C GLY A 111 34.76 -10.92 6.11
N SER A 112 35.29 -11.37 4.98
CA SER A 112 36.49 -12.20 4.91
C SER A 112 37.76 -11.37 4.99
N VAL A 113 37.77 -10.20 4.32
CA VAL A 113 38.91 -9.28 4.26
C VAL A 113 39.31 -8.82 5.66
N GLU A 114 38.35 -8.40 6.48
CA GLU A 114 38.59 -7.96 7.86
C GLU A 114 39.20 -9.08 8.72
N ARG A 115 38.70 -10.31 8.60
CA ARG A 115 39.25 -11.46 9.35
C ARG A 115 40.67 -11.78 8.91
N THR A 116 40.96 -11.74 7.62
CA THR A 116 42.30 -11.98 7.09
C THR A 116 43.28 -10.90 7.55
N ALA A 117 42.88 -9.63 7.54
CA ALA A 117 43.70 -8.53 8.03
C ALA A 117 44.03 -8.69 9.52
N ASN A 118 43.02 -8.99 10.35
CA ASN A 118 43.22 -9.25 11.78
C ASN A 118 44.13 -10.47 12.06
N ALA A 119 43.97 -11.55 11.28
CA ALA A 119 44.83 -12.73 11.42
C ALA A 119 46.30 -12.42 11.05
N ALA A 120 46.54 -11.56 10.05
CA ALA A 120 47.89 -11.15 9.68
C ALA A 120 48.59 -10.38 10.81
N VAL A 121 47.86 -9.53 11.54
CA VAL A 121 48.39 -8.87 12.75
C VAL A 121 48.80 -9.88 13.81
N GLU A 122 47.92 -10.84 14.13
CA GLU A 122 48.19 -11.88 15.13
C GLU A 122 49.40 -12.75 14.76
N GLU A 123 49.51 -13.10 13.47
CA GLU A 123 50.63 -13.86 12.93
C GLU A 123 51.94 -13.09 13.06
N ALA A 124 51.97 -11.80 12.68
CA ALA A 124 53.16 -10.95 12.79
C ALA A 124 53.62 -10.80 14.25
N VAL A 125 52.68 -10.60 15.18
CA VAL A 125 53.00 -10.53 16.63
C VAL A 125 53.57 -11.86 17.13
N THR A 126 52.98 -12.99 16.73
CA THR A 126 53.42 -14.33 17.15
C THR A 126 54.79 -14.69 16.57
N ALA A 127 55.08 -14.26 15.34
CA ALA A 127 56.36 -14.44 14.67
C ALA A 127 57.47 -13.54 15.24
N GLY A 128 57.14 -12.59 16.12
CA GLY A 128 58.10 -11.63 16.66
C GLY A 128 58.56 -10.62 15.60
N ALA A 129 57.66 -10.22 14.70
CA ALA A 129 57.90 -9.17 13.71
C ALA A 129 58.26 -7.84 14.37
N SER A 130 58.84 -6.93 13.58
CA SER A 130 59.19 -5.59 14.07
C SER A 130 57.95 -4.79 14.50
N GLU A 131 58.12 -3.85 15.44
CA GLU A 131 57.02 -2.96 15.86
C GLU A 131 56.44 -2.17 14.68
N ASP A 132 57.28 -1.74 13.74
CA ASP A 132 56.85 -1.00 12.54
C ASP A 132 55.96 -1.85 11.63
N GLU A 133 56.31 -3.13 11.42
CA GLU A 133 55.52 -4.06 10.60
C GLU A 133 54.17 -4.38 11.22
N VAL A 134 54.14 -4.64 12.54
CA VAL A 134 52.88 -4.84 13.27
C VAL A 134 52.01 -3.59 13.20
N ALA A 135 52.60 -2.40 13.33
CA ALA A 135 51.88 -1.14 13.23
C ALA A 135 51.26 -0.92 11.84
N GLU A 136 51.97 -1.25 10.76
CA GLU A 136 51.45 -1.15 9.39
C GLU A 136 50.27 -2.12 9.16
N LEU A 137 50.40 -3.38 9.59
CA LEU A 137 49.32 -4.37 9.48
C LEU A 137 48.10 -3.99 10.32
N GLN A 138 48.33 -3.47 11.53
CA GLN A 138 47.25 -3.00 12.40
C GLN A 138 46.50 -1.83 11.74
N ALA A 139 47.22 -0.87 11.14
CA ALA A 139 46.59 0.24 10.44
C ALA A 139 45.70 -0.23 9.27
N ALA A 140 46.14 -1.24 8.52
CA ALA A 140 45.34 -1.83 7.45
C ALA A 140 44.10 -2.58 7.99
N ALA A 141 44.24 -3.32 9.09
CA ALA A 141 43.12 -4.00 9.74
C ALA A 141 42.09 -2.99 10.29
N ASP A 142 42.55 -1.90 10.89
CA ASP A 142 41.71 -0.83 11.42
C ASP A 142 40.95 -0.11 10.29
N GLU A 143 41.61 0.16 9.16
CA GLU A 143 40.97 0.76 7.98
C GLU A 143 39.83 -0.12 7.45
N VAL A 144 40.08 -1.42 7.21
CA VAL A 144 39.03 -2.34 6.73
C VAL A 144 37.89 -2.44 7.74
N SER A 145 38.20 -2.50 9.04
CA SER A 145 37.20 -2.53 10.10
C SER A 145 36.35 -1.24 10.12
N GLY A 146 36.97 -0.08 9.90
CA GLY A 146 36.30 1.21 9.80
C GLY A 146 35.39 1.32 8.57
N GLN A 147 35.85 0.86 7.42
CA GLN A 147 35.07 0.78 6.19
C GLN A 147 33.85 -0.11 6.38
N ARG A 148 34.04 -1.31 6.95
CA ARG A 148 32.96 -2.26 7.21
C ARG A 148 31.90 -1.70 8.16
N GLN A 149 32.30 -1.00 9.21
CA GLN A 149 31.36 -0.33 10.11
C GLN A 149 30.57 0.79 9.42
N SER A 150 31.19 1.51 8.50
CA SER A 150 30.53 2.56 7.72
C SER A 150 29.52 1.98 6.74
N LEU A 151 29.88 0.91 6.03
CA LEU A 151 28.97 0.14 5.17
C LEU A 151 27.79 -0.41 5.97
N PHE A 152 28.03 -1.04 7.13
CA PHE A 152 26.95 -1.54 7.98
C PHE A 152 25.94 -0.46 8.34
N ARG A 153 26.41 0.70 8.81
CA ARG A 153 25.54 1.82 9.20
C ARG A 153 24.78 2.38 8.01
N GLY A 154 25.47 2.59 6.89
CA GLY A 154 24.86 3.11 5.67
C GLY A 154 23.82 2.18 5.08
N GLU A 155 24.16 0.89 4.88
CA GLU A 155 23.24 -0.12 4.35
C GLU A 155 22.02 -0.31 5.26
N THR A 156 22.21 -0.27 6.58
CA THR A 156 21.10 -0.34 7.55
C THR A 156 20.19 0.87 7.44
N LEU A 157 20.75 2.08 7.43
CA LEU A 157 19.97 3.31 7.34
C LEU A 157 19.22 3.39 6.00
N ARG A 158 19.87 3.03 4.91
CA ARG A 158 19.25 2.89 3.59
C ARG A 158 18.09 1.89 3.62
N GLY A 159 18.27 0.73 4.25
CA GLY A 159 17.22 -0.28 4.40
C GLY A 159 16.00 0.22 5.18
N LEU A 160 16.20 1.01 6.23
CA LEU A 160 15.11 1.62 7.00
C LEU A 160 14.34 2.66 6.18
N LEU A 161 15.03 3.50 5.40
CA LEU A 161 14.40 4.47 4.50
C LEU A 161 13.59 3.78 3.39
N LEU A 162 14.14 2.74 2.75
CA LEU A 162 13.42 1.96 1.74
C LEU A 162 12.21 1.22 2.32
N SER A 163 12.31 0.76 3.56
CA SER A 163 11.17 0.17 4.27
C SER A 163 10.07 1.22 4.48
N THR A 164 10.44 2.46 4.80
CA THR A 164 9.52 3.59 4.97
C THR A 164 8.83 3.97 3.65
N PHE A 165 9.58 4.02 2.56
CA PHE A 165 9.04 4.18 1.20
C PHE A 165 8.03 3.08 0.85
N ALA A 166 8.33 1.82 1.18
CA ALA A 166 7.41 0.71 0.94
C ALA A 166 6.08 0.88 1.71
N TRP A 167 6.12 1.31 2.97
CA TRP A 167 4.91 1.60 3.76
C TRP A 167 4.10 2.76 3.18
N SER A 168 4.76 3.86 2.77
CA SER A 168 4.09 4.96 2.08
C SER A 168 3.43 4.50 0.77
N THR A 169 4.09 3.61 0.02
CA THR A 169 3.53 3.03 -1.21
C THR A 169 2.30 2.17 -0.93
N ILE A 170 2.32 1.35 0.12
CA ILE A 170 1.14 0.58 0.56
C ILE A 170 -0.01 1.52 0.94
N GLY A 171 0.28 2.62 1.66
CA GLY A 171 -0.69 3.66 2.00
C GLY A 171 -1.38 4.25 0.76
N ARG A 172 -0.58 4.68 -0.23
CA ARG A 172 -1.08 5.20 -1.52
C ARG A 172 -1.96 4.19 -2.27
N ILE A 173 -1.55 2.92 -2.30
CA ILE A 173 -2.36 1.83 -2.91
C ILE A 173 -3.68 1.65 -2.16
N ALA A 174 -3.66 1.68 -0.82
CA ALA A 174 -4.88 1.59 -0.02
C ALA A 174 -5.82 2.78 -0.29
N GLY A 175 -5.29 3.99 -0.49
CA GLY A 175 -6.06 5.16 -0.90
C GLY A 175 -6.77 4.97 -2.23
N ILE A 176 -6.07 4.47 -3.26
CA ILE A 176 -6.65 4.16 -4.57
C ILE A 176 -7.71 3.05 -4.46
N ALA A 177 -7.40 1.97 -3.73
CA ALA A 177 -8.32 0.86 -3.53
C ALA A 177 -9.58 1.29 -2.77
N SER A 178 -9.46 2.23 -1.83
CA SER A 178 -10.59 2.83 -1.12
C SER A 178 -11.55 3.53 -2.08
N ILE A 179 -11.03 4.36 -3.00
CA ILE A 179 -11.84 5.05 -4.01
C ILE A 179 -12.59 4.03 -4.87
N ALA A 180 -11.90 2.98 -5.34
CA ALA A 180 -12.51 1.93 -6.13
C ALA A 180 -13.61 1.18 -5.37
N ALA A 181 -13.38 0.86 -4.09
CA ALA A 181 -14.35 0.20 -3.23
C ALA A 181 -15.61 1.05 -3.01
N PHE A 182 -15.44 2.36 -2.76
CA PHE A 182 -16.58 3.28 -2.63
C PHE A 182 -17.35 3.46 -3.93
N ALA A 183 -16.67 3.56 -5.07
CA ALA A 183 -17.33 3.63 -6.37
C ALA A 183 -18.16 2.36 -6.64
N ALA A 184 -17.59 1.18 -6.38
CA ALA A 184 -18.30 -0.09 -6.50
C ALA A 184 -19.49 -0.19 -5.54
N ALA A 185 -19.33 0.25 -4.28
CA ALA A 185 -20.42 0.31 -3.31
C ALA A 185 -21.57 1.22 -3.79
N ALA A 186 -21.25 2.40 -4.34
CA ALA A 186 -22.24 3.34 -4.87
C ALA A 186 -23.01 2.75 -6.06
N VAL A 187 -22.32 2.10 -7.00
CA VAL A 187 -22.96 1.41 -8.14
C VAL A 187 -23.87 0.29 -7.65
N MET A 188 -23.40 -0.56 -6.73
CA MET A 188 -24.20 -1.64 -6.17
C MET A 188 -25.43 -1.12 -5.43
N LEU A 189 -25.30 -0.04 -4.67
CA LEU A 189 -26.41 0.60 -3.99
C LEU A 189 -27.45 1.13 -4.99
N ALA A 190 -27.01 1.74 -6.10
CA ALA A 190 -27.91 2.18 -7.16
C ALA A 190 -28.69 1.00 -7.79
N LEU A 191 -28.02 -0.12 -8.07
CA LEU A 191 -28.68 -1.33 -8.58
C LEU A 191 -29.69 -1.92 -7.60
N VAL A 192 -29.37 -1.94 -6.30
CA VAL A 192 -30.27 -2.37 -5.22
C VAL A 192 -31.51 -1.48 -5.17
N VAL A 193 -31.34 -0.16 -5.25
CA VAL A 193 -32.45 0.81 -5.27
C VAL A 193 -33.32 0.61 -6.51
N LEU A 194 -32.72 0.51 -7.70
CA LEU A 194 -33.45 0.29 -8.96
C LEU A 194 -34.22 -1.04 -8.94
N GLY A 195 -33.60 -2.13 -8.46
CA GLY A 195 -34.26 -3.41 -8.28
C GLY A 195 -35.45 -3.33 -7.31
N ALA A 196 -35.28 -2.60 -6.20
CA ALA A 196 -36.35 -2.40 -5.23
C ALA A 196 -37.51 -1.56 -5.80
N VAL A 197 -37.22 -0.52 -6.59
CA VAL A 197 -38.21 0.31 -7.28
C VAL A 197 -38.96 -0.52 -8.34
N HIS A 198 -38.26 -1.25 -9.20
CA HIS A 198 -38.88 -2.12 -10.21
C HIS A 198 -39.85 -3.12 -9.58
N ARG A 199 -39.46 -3.75 -8.46
CA ARG A 199 -40.32 -4.67 -7.70
C ARG A 199 -41.57 -3.98 -7.13
N ARG A 200 -41.51 -2.70 -6.76
CA ARG A 200 -42.66 -1.92 -6.26
C ARG A 200 -43.64 -1.59 -7.39
N SER A 201 -43.16 -1.19 -8.56
CA SER A 201 -44.00 -0.84 -9.71
C SER A 201 -44.84 -2.03 -10.21
N LEU A 202 -44.36 -3.27 -10.04
CA LEU A 202 -45.11 -4.50 -10.34
C LEU A 202 -46.22 -4.84 -9.32
N ARG A 203 -46.42 -4.03 -8.27
CA ARG A 203 -47.45 -4.22 -7.24
C ARG A 203 -48.68 -3.33 -7.42
N SER A 204 -48.73 -2.47 -8.43
CA SER A 204 -49.85 -1.56 -8.68
C SER A 204 -50.77 -2.01 -9.83
N PRO A 205 -51.73 -2.92 -9.61
CA PRO A 205 -53.02 -2.87 -10.29
C PRO A 205 -53.97 -1.92 -9.54
N ALA A 206 -54.76 -1.17 -10.30
CA ALA A 206 -55.57 -0.04 -9.89
C ALA A 206 -56.64 -0.32 -8.81
N THR A 207 -56.86 0.68 -7.96
CA THR A 207 -58.15 0.98 -7.32
C THR A 207 -58.89 2.00 -8.21
N GLN A 208 -60.19 1.77 -8.46
CA GLN A 208 -61.20 2.50 -9.30
C GLN A 208 -61.23 2.14 -10.80
N ALA A 209 -62.36 1.93 -11.49
CA ALA A 209 -63.82 2.00 -11.22
C ALA A 209 -64.51 1.04 -12.24
N ASP A 210 -65.65 0.37 -11.97
CA ASP A 210 -66.98 0.97 -11.82
C ASP A 210 -67.84 0.21 -10.80
N GLY A 211 -68.35 0.97 -9.82
CA GLY A 211 -69.60 0.66 -9.17
C GLY A 211 -70.75 1.05 -10.12
N ALA A 212 -71.71 0.14 -10.28
CA ALA A 212 -72.93 0.37 -11.04
C ALA A 212 -73.76 1.55 -10.51
N PRO A 213 -74.64 2.10 -11.35
CA PRO A 213 -76.03 2.20 -10.91
C PRO A 213 -77.04 1.61 -11.90
N SER A 214 -78.01 0.93 -11.29
CA SER A 214 -79.33 0.53 -11.79
C SER A 214 -80.00 1.59 -12.68
N LEU A 215 -80.55 1.14 -13.82
CA LEU A 215 -81.69 1.81 -14.46
C LEU A 215 -82.79 0.77 -14.75
N ALA A 216 -83.94 1.03 -14.15
CA ALA A 216 -85.16 0.25 -14.23
C ALA A 216 -85.83 0.31 -15.61
N SER A 217 -86.61 -0.72 -15.91
CA SER A 217 -87.47 -0.88 -17.10
C SER A 217 -88.51 0.24 -17.28
N PRO A 218 -89.08 0.33 -18.50
CA PRO A 218 -90.52 0.13 -18.60
C PRO A 218 -90.96 -0.81 -19.76
N ASN A 219 -91.95 -1.64 -19.40
CA ASN A 219 -92.97 -2.38 -20.18
C ASN A 219 -93.06 -2.24 -21.72
N GLY A 220 -93.32 -3.38 -22.38
CA GLY A 220 -94.45 -3.47 -23.34
C GLY A 220 -94.25 -4.28 -24.64
N SER A 221 -95.09 -5.32 -24.78
CA SER A 221 -95.71 -5.85 -26.02
C SER A 221 -95.05 -6.99 -26.83
N SER A 222 -95.74 -8.15 -26.76
CA SER A 222 -96.20 -9.01 -27.87
C SER A 222 -95.20 -9.78 -28.74
N ALA A 223 -95.17 -11.11 -28.56
CA ALA A 223 -95.82 -12.10 -29.45
C ALA A 223 -95.82 -13.48 -28.77
#